data_AF-A0A4S4K5K8-F1
#
_entry.id   AF-A0A4S4K5K8-F1
#
_cell.length_a   1.000
_cell.length_b   1.000
_cell.length_c   1.000
_cell.angle_alpha   90.00
_cell.angle_beta   90.00
_cell.angle_gamma   90.00
#
_symmetry.space_group_name_H-M   'P 1'
#
loop_
_entity.id
_entity.type
_entity.pdbx_description
1 polymer ?
#
loop_
_entity_poly.entity_id
_entity_poly.type
_entity_poly.pdbx_seq_one_letter_code
_entity_poly.pdbx_strand_id
1 'polypeptide(L)'
;FDMGVGFRVKYGQLLKNFTGLPVFRTTSENRMVASALNFAAGFFGIPDFTTDYEQVIGIESDGFNNTLAPFSTCLNANTAIGNLGSVASNAWSQVYLQDALARLQPMIDGVNLTISDLSAMQMTCAYETVALGFSEFCDLFTKNEWKSFSYSFDLSFWYGNGPGNPTSAAQGIGYVQELVARLTQTPITEFNSTTNATLGGGNITFPLNQPIYVDATHDTVISAIIVALNFTTLNANGPLPTDHIPENQVR
;
A
#
# COMPACT_ATOMS: atom_id res chain seq x y z
N PHE A 1 -2.24 -6.55 14.93
CA PHE A 1 -2.84 -7.54 15.84
C PHE A 1 -4.33 -7.70 15.60
N ASP A 2 -5.14 -6.65 15.79
CA ASP A 2 -6.61 -6.72 15.70
C ASP A 2 -7.13 -7.27 14.36
N MET A 3 -6.47 -6.95 13.24
CA MET A 3 -6.81 -7.53 11.94
C MET A 3 -6.67 -9.07 11.94
N GLY A 4 -5.63 -9.60 12.57
CA GLY A 4 -5.44 -11.05 12.73
C GLY A 4 -6.54 -11.70 13.57
N VAL A 5 -6.91 -11.07 14.69
CA VAL A 5 -8.03 -11.52 15.53
C VAL A 5 -9.34 -11.54 14.73
N GLY A 6 -9.64 -10.45 14.02
CA GLY A 6 -10.82 -10.35 13.17
C GLY A 6 -10.88 -11.41 12.09
N PHE A 7 -9.74 -11.68 11.42
CA PHE A 7 -9.62 -12.75 10.44
C PHE A 7 -9.81 -14.14 11.07
N ARG A 8 -9.28 -14.37 12.28
CA ARG A 8 -9.45 -15.64 13.00
C ARG A 8 -10.90 -15.88 13.37
N VAL A 9 -11.62 -14.86 13.82
CA VAL A 9 -13.06 -14.96 14.12
C VAL A 9 -13.87 -15.26 12.86
N LYS A 10 -13.56 -14.61 11.74
CA LYS A 10 -14.35 -14.73 10.50
C LYS A 10 -14.04 -16.00 9.69
N TYR A 11 -12.79 -16.42 9.68
CA TYR A 11 -12.28 -17.47 8.77
C TYR A 11 -11.58 -18.63 9.49
N GLY A 12 -11.46 -18.61 10.82
CA GLY A 12 -10.72 -19.60 11.59
C GLY A 12 -11.23 -21.04 11.43
N GLN A 13 -12.49 -21.23 11.07
CA GLN A 13 -13.05 -22.55 10.74
C GLN A 13 -12.30 -23.24 9.59
N LEU A 14 -11.73 -22.47 8.65
CA LEU A 14 -11.00 -23.00 7.49
C LEU A 14 -9.64 -23.60 7.89
N LEU A 15 -9.12 -23.29 9.09
CA LEU A 15 -7.87 -23.86 9.57
C LEU A 15 -7.93 -25.38 9.73
N LYS A 16 -9.12 -25.93 9.94
CA LYS A 16 -9.36 -27.38 10.02
C LYS A 16 -9.07 -28.11 8.69
N ASN A 17 -9.00 -27.39 7.59
CA ASN A 17 -8.79 -27.94 6.25
C ASN A 17 -7.32 -27.86 5.80
N PHE A 18 -6.41 -27.40 6.66
CA PHE A 18 -4.98 -27.45 6.38
C PHE A 18 -4.43 -28.86 6.62
N THR A 19 -3.53 -29.31 5.73
CA THR A 19 -2.81 -30.59 5.85
C THR A 19 -1.40 -30.44 6.42
N GLY A 20 -0.94 -29.22 6.63
CA GLY A 20 0.35 -28.84 7.19
C GLY A 20 0.31 -27.42 7.76
N LEU A 21 1.46 -26.87 8.13
CA LEU A 21 1.53 -25.48 8.61
C LEU A 21 1.14 -24.50 7.48
N PRO A 22 0.30 -23.49 7.76
CA PRO A 22 0.04 -22.41 6.83
C PRO A 22 1.33 -21.70 6.42
N VAL A 23 1.44 -21.34 5.15
CA VAL A 23 2.54 -20.54 4.61
C VAL A 23 2.01 -19.15 4.31
N PHE A 24 2.46 -18.17 5.08
CA PHE A 24 2.16 -16.74 4.89
C PHE A 24 3.40 -16.00 4.41
N ARG A 25 3.21 -14.89 3.71
CA ARG A 25 4.32 -14.18 3.06
C ARG A 25 4.37 -12.70 3.42
N THR A 26 5.56 -12.15 3.39
CA THR A 26 5.81 -10.72 3.50
C THR A 26 7.12 -10.37 2.79
N THR A 27 7.50 -9.11 2.85
CA THR A 27 8.73 -8.56 2.30
C THR A 27 9.71 -8.19 3.42
N SER A 28 11.00 -8.07 3.12
CA SER A 28 12.08 -8.00 4.12
C SER A 28 12.20 -6.66 4.84
N GLU A 29 11.39 -5.67 4.47
CA GLU A 29 11.39 -4.40 5.16
C GLU A 29 10.80 -4.54 6.58
N ASN A 30 11.45 -3.91 7.57
CA ASN A 30 11.15 -4.12 8.98
C ASN A 30 9.67 -3.90 9.33
N ARG A 31 9.04 -2.81 8.84
CA ARG A 31 7.62 -2.53 9.11
C ARG A 31 6.69 -3.59 8.52
N MET A 32 7.09 -4.23 7.44
CA MET A 32 6.31 -5.28 6.79
C MET A 32 6.39 -6.59 7.56
N VAL A 33 7.61 -7.00 7.94
CA VAL A 33 7.82 -8.16 8.81
C VAL A 33 7.11 -7.98 10.15
N ALA A 34 7.25 -6.81 10.80
CA ALA A 34 6.60 -6.52 12.07
C ALA A 34 5.06 -6.57 11.94
N SER A 35 4.50 -6.06 10.84
CA SER A 35 3.06 -6.12 10.57
C SER A 35 2.57 -7.56 10.37
N ALA A 36 3.31 -8.37 9.60
CA ALA A 36 2.98 -9.77 9.37
C ALA A 36 3.02 -10.58 10.67
N LEU A 37 4.05 -10.40 11.51
CA LEU A 37 4.15 -11.03 12.83
C LEU A 37 3.01 -10.59 13.77
N ASN A 38 2.66 -9.31 13.76
CA ASN A 38 1.53 -8.80 14.55
C ASN A 38 0.18 -9.35 14.07
N PHE A 39 0.00 -9.56 12.77
CA PHE A 39 -1.16 -10.25 12.24
C PHE A 39 -1.19 -11.71 12.71
N ALA A 40 -0.08 -12.43 12.57
CA ALA A 40 0.03 -13.83 12.99
C ALA A 40 -0.22 -14.02 14.49
N ALA A 41 0.33 -13.15 15.33
CA ALA A 41 0.08 -13.14 16.78
C ALA A 41 -1.41 -12.99 17.11
N GLY A 42 -2.15 -12.15 16.38
CA GLY A 42 -3.60 -12.02 16.54
C GLY A 42 -4.39 -13.20 15.95
N PHE A 43 -3.89 -13.81 14.88
CA PHE A 43 -4.58 -14.87 14.14
C PHE A 43 -4.42 -16.27 14.77
N PHE A 44 -3.23 -16.58 15.30
CA PHE A 44 -2.91 -17.86 15.93
C PHE A 44 -2.95 -17.81 17.45
N GLY A 45 -2.65 -16.64 18.04
CA GLY A 45 -2.63 -16.42 19.48
C GLY A 45 -1.22 -16.44 20.07
N ILE A 46 -1.05 -15.73 21.19
CA ILE A 46 0.22 -15.65 21.94
C ILE A 46 0.20 -16.70 23.06
N PRO A 47 1.33 -17.39 23.36
CA PRO A 47 2.68 -17.18 22.83
C PRO A 47 3.05 -18.01 21.60
N ASP A 48 2.23 -18.98 21.22
CA ASP A 48 2.65 -20.08 20.33
C ASP A 48 2.59 -19.75 18.82
N PHE A 49 2.16 -18.53 18.42
CA PHE A 49 1.99 -18.18 17.01
C PHE A 49 3.21 -18.43 16.13
N THR A 50 4.43 -18.39 16.67
CA THR A 50 5.67 -18.59 15.90
C THR A 50 5.88 -20.04 15.43
N THR A 51 5.15 -21.01 15.99
CA THR A 51 5.20 -22.43 15.58
C THR A 51 3.97 -22.89 14.82
N ASP A 52 2.95 -22.03 14.72
CA ASP A 52 1.65 -22.37 14.10
C ASP A 52 1.60 -22.06 12.59
N TYR A 53 2.64 -21.47 12.01
CA TYR A 53 2.75 -21.16 10.59
C TYR A 53 4.20 -20.95 10.15
N GLU A 54 4.43 -20.96 8.84
CA GLU A 54 5.69 -20.63 8.20
C GLU A 54 5.62 -19.23 7.57
N GLN A 55 6.62 -18.39 7.85
CA GLN A 55 6.74 -17.05 7.27
C GLN A 55 7.78 -17.03 6.16
N VAL A 56 7.34 -16.86 4.92
CA VAL A 56 8.24 -16.57 3.79
C VAL A 56 8.49 -15.06 3.75
N ILE A 57 9.76 -14.67 3.65
CA ILE A 57 10.19 -13.28 3.56
C ILE A 57 10.90 -13.08 2.22
N GLY A 58 10.27 -12.35 1.31
CA GLY A 58 10.87 -11.92 0.05
C GLY A 58 11.86 -10.77 0.30
N ILE A 59 13.02 -10.81 -0.35
CA ILE A 59 14.01 -9.73 -0.22
C ILE A 59 13.52 -8.49 -0.97
N GLU A 60 13.54 -7.35 -0.29
CA GLU A 60 13.24 -6.03 -0.81
C GLU A 60 14.55 -5.31 -1.15
N SER A 61 15.11 -5.63 -2.31
CA SER A 61 16.37 -5.05 -2.80
C SER A 61 16.47 -5.18 -4.31
N ASP A 62 17.29 -4.32 -4.91
CA ASP A 62 17.64 -4.40 -6.33
C ASP A 62 18.16 -5.79 -6.69
N GLY A 63 17.72 -6.30 -7.85
CA GLY A 63 18.08 -7.62 -8.34
C GLY A 63 17.29 -8.79 -7.76
N PHE A 64 16.40 -8.55 -6.78
CA PHE A 64 15.53 -9.59 -6.23
C PHE A 64 14.09 -9.46 -6.74
N ASN A 65 13.63 -10.49 -7.46
CA ASN A 65 12.22 -10.59 -7.84
C ASN A 65 11.35 -10.80 -6.60
N ASN A 66 10.39 -9.91 -6.38
CA ASN A 66 9.47 -9.92 -5.26
C ASN A 66 8.10 -9.35 -5.68
N THR A 67 7.06 -10.18 -5.66
CA THR A 67 5.69 -9.75 -6.01
C THR A 67 5.05 -8.84 -4.95
N LEU A 68 5.62 -8.82 -3.74
CA LEU A 68 5.21 -7.95 -2.62
C LEU A 68 6.08 -6.68 -2.52
N ALA A 69 7.09 -6.53 -3.38
CA ALA A 69 7.90 -5.31 -3.52
C ALA A 69 8.47 -5.21 -4.95
N PRO A 70 7.62 -4.98 -5.97
CA PRO A 70 7.98 -5.09 -7.39
C PRO A 70 8.83 -3.93 -7.92
N PHE A 71 8.90 -2.82 -7.19
CA PHE A 71 9.53 -1.57 -7.66
C PHE A 71 11.06 -1.70 -7.86
N SER A 72 11.72 -2.62 -7.17
CA SER A 72 13.17 -2.86 -7.33
C SER A 72 13.56 -3.56 -8.65
N THR A 73 12.61 -4.19 -9.34
CA THR A 73 12.88 -4.89 -10.61
C THR A 73 12.13 -4.32 -11.80
N CYS A 74 11.15 -3.43 -11.56
CA CYS A 74 10.48 -2.66 -12.62
C CYS A 74 11.22 -1.36 -12.94
N LEU A 75 12.33 -1.43 -13.69
CA LEU A 75 13.18 -0.25 -13.97
C LEU A 75 12.42 0.94 -14.59
N ASN A 76 11.43 0.69 -15.44
CA ASN A 76 10.63 1.74 -16.07
C ASN A 76 9.78 2.54 -15.07
N ALA A 77 9.39 1.91 -13.94
CA ALA A 77 8.66 2.58 -12.87
C ALA A 77 9.53 3.61 -12.12
N ASN A 78 10.85 3.46 -12.17
CA ASN A 78 11.81 4.36 -11.52
C ASN A 78 12.35 5.45 -12.46
N THR A 79 11.66 5.71 -13.56
CA THR A 79 11.95 6.82 -14.48
C THR A 79 11.13 8.06 -14.11
N ALA A 80 11.09 9.09 -14.98
CA ALA A 80 10.20 10.24 -14.80
C ALA A 80 8.72 9.84 -14.63
N ILE A 81 8.33 8.66 -15.12
CA ILE A 81 6.99 8.09 -14.95
C ILE A 81 6.65 7.84 -13.48
N GLY A 82 7.63 7.46 -12.64
CA GLY A 82 7.40 7.24 -11.21
C GLY A 82 7.03 8.51 -10.44
N ASN A 83 7.37 9.69 -10.98
CA ASN A 83 7.15 10.97 -10.32
C ASN A 83 5.78 11.61 -10.62
N LEU A 84 4.96 11.00 -11.48
CA LEU A 84 3.68 11.58 -11.90
C LEU A 84 2.73 11.84 -10.72
N GLY A 85 2.69 10.94 -9.72
CA GLY A 85 1.95 11.13 -8.47
C GLY A 85 2.36 12.38 -7.71
N SER A 86 3.67 12.53 -7.46
CA SER A 86 4.23 13.69 -6.76
C SER A 86 3.99 14.99 -7.53
N VAL A 87 4.12 14.99 -8.86
CA VAL A 87 3.84 16.16 -9.70
C VAL A 87 2.38 16.60 -9.58
N ALA A 88 1.43 15.66 -9.66
CA ALA A 88 0.01 15.94 -9.56
C ALA A 88 -0.38 16.45 -8.16
N SER A 89 0.10 15.77 -7.10
CA SER A 89 -0.16 16.16 -5.70
C SER A 89 0.44 17.54 -5.36
N ASN A 90 1.66 17.83 -5.85
CA ASN A 90 2.29 19.13 -5.65
C ASN A 90 1.53 20.25 -6.38
N ALA A 91 1.09 20.02 -7.62
CA ALA A 91 0.30 21.00 -8.36
C ALA A 91 -0.98 21.36 -7.60
N TRP A 92 -1.67 20.36 -7.05
CA TRP A 92 -2.88 20.59 -6.25
C TRP A 92 -2.58 21.29 -4.92
N SER A 93 -1.49 20.95 -4.24
CA SER A 93 -1.08 21.62 -3.00
C SER A 93 -0.82 23.11 -3.18
N GLN A 94 -0.31 23.52 -4.35
CA GLN A 94 -0.17 24.94 -4.70
C GLN A 94 -1.50 25.67 -4.86
N VAL A 95 -2.62 24.95 -5.03
CA VAL A 95 -3.96 25.53 -5.14
C VAL A 95 -4.61 25.64 -3.76
N TYR A 96 -4.79 24.52 -3.06
CA TYR A 96 -5.67 24.52 -1.88
C TYR A 96 -5.04 25.10 -0.61
N LEU A 97 -3.72 25.21 -0.52
CA LEU A 97 -3.03 25.72 0.67
C LEU A 97 -2.79 27.23 0.66
N GLN A 98 -3.17 27.95 -0.39
CA GLN A 98 -2.95 29.40 -0.47
C GLN A 98 -3.66 30.16 0.65
N ASP A 99 -4.93 29.82 0.91
CA ASP A 99 -5.72 30.46 1.97
C ASP A 99 -5.19 30.10 3.38
N ALA A 100 -4.74 28.86 3.56
CA ALA A 100 -4.09 28.43 4.79
C ALA A 100 -2.78 29.18 5.02
N LEU A 101 -1.96 29.37 3.98
CA LEU A 101 -0.70 30.11 4.07
C LEU A 101 -0.96 31.56 4.48
N ALA A 102 -1.92 32.23 3.83
CA ALA A 102 -2.31 33.59 4.17
C ALA A 102 -2.84 33.70 5.62
N ARG A 103 -3.53 32.67 6.12
CA ARG A 103 -4.05 32.60 7.49
C ARG A 103 -2.96 32.36 8.54
N LEU A 104 -2.02 31.46 8.27
CA LEU A 104 -1.04 30.99 9.25
C LEU A 104 0.23 31.85 9.30
N GLN A 105 0.66 32.43 8.16
CA GLN A 105 1.88 33.25 8.11
C GLN A 105 1.91 34.40 9.14
N PRO A 106 0.81 35.15 9.38
CA PRO A 106 0.82 36.24 10.37
C PRO A 106 0.91 35.76 11.83
N MET A 107 0.76 34.45 12.09
CA MET A 107 0.82 33.88 13.45
C MET A 107 2.24 33.51 13.87
N ILE A 108 3.22 33.62 12.98
CA ILE A 108 4.61 33.21 13.21
C ILE A 108 5.55 34.35 12.81
N ASP A 109 6.35 34.78 13.78
CA ASP A 109 7.41 35.76 13.56
C ASP A 109 8.75 35.08 13.23
N GLY A 110 9.51 35.64 12.30
CA GLY A 110 10.88 35.20 11.99
C GLY A 110 11.01 34.01 11.04
N VAL A 111 9.90 33.44 10.55
CA VAL A 111 9.90 32.37 9.55
C VAL A 111 8.94 32.72 8.42
N ASN A 112 9.39 32.55 7.18
CA ASN A 112 8.52 32.66 6.00
C ASN A 112 8.05 31.26 5.60
N LEU A 113 6.79 30.95 5.90
CA LEU A 113 6.16 29.68 5.56
C LEU A 113 6.02 29.54 4.05
N THR A 114 6.14 28.30 3.59
CA THR A 114 5.89 27.88 2.22
C THR A 114 4.74 26.89 2.17
N ILE A 115 4.19 26.67 0.97
CA ILE A 115 3.18 25.60 0.75
C ILE A 115 3.72 24.23 1.19
N SER A 116 5.02 23.97 0.98
CA SER A 116 5.65 22.73 1.43
C SER A 116 5.65 22.60 2.95
N ASP A 117 5.85 23.70 3.69
CA ASP A 117 5.78 23.68 5.15
C ASP A 117 4.37 23.35 5.62
N LEU A 118 3.35 23.92 4.98
CA LEU A 118 1.96 23.63 5.32
C LEU A 118 1.56 22.17 5.00
N SER A 119 1.97 21.63 3.85
CA SER A 119 1.78 20.21 3.54
C SER A 119 2.49 19.31 4.57
N ALA A 120 3.69 19.70 5.00
CA ALA A 120 4.43 19.00 6.04
C ALA A 120 3.71 19.06 7.39
N MET A 121 3.13 20.20 7.78
CA MET A 121 2.29 20.32 8.98
C MET A 121 1.08 19.38 8.94
N GLN A 122 0.40 19.27 7.80
CA GLN A 122 -0.71 18.32 7.64
C GLN A 122 -0.25 16.85 7.76
N MET A 123 0.90 16.51 7.17
CA MET A 123 1.50 15.17 7.36
C MET A 123 1.88 14.92 8.83
N THR A 124 2.47 15.91 9.51
CA THR A 124 2.84 15.81 10.93
C THR A 124 1.63 15.51 11.79
N CYS A 125 0.48 16.14 11.54
CA CYS A 125 -0.76 15.80 12.24
C CYS A 125 -1.09 14.30 12.15
N ALA A 126 -1.02 13.70 10.96
CA ALA A 126 -1.28 12.28 10.78
C ALA A 126 -0.26 11.41 11.54
N TYR A 127 1.03 11.71 11.40
CA TYR A 127 2.10 10.94 12.05
C TYR A 127 2.08 11.04 13.58
N GLU A 128 1.93 12.24 14.12
CA GLU A 128 1.84 12.46 15.57
C GLU A 128 0.57 11.83 16.14
N THR A 129 -0.56 11.91 15.45
CA THR A 129 -1.80 11.29 15.94
C THR A 129 -1.64 9.78 16.12
N VAL A 130 -1.01 9.07 15.19
CA VAL A 130 -0.81 7.62 15.30
C VAL A 130 0.33 7.23 16.25
N ALA A 131 1.33 8.10 16.45
CA ALA A 131 2.47 7.82 17.31
C ALA A 131 2.26 8.24 18.77
N LEU A 132 1.60 9.38 18.99
CA LEU A 132 1.44 10.06 20.28
C LEU A 132 -0.01 10.09 20.78
N GLY A 133 -0.98 9.77 19.91
CA GLY A 133 -2.41 9.77 20.21
C GLY A 133 -3.12 11.12 19.95
N PHE A 134 -2.38 12.18 19.64
CA PHE A 134 -2.92 13.50 19.28
C PHE A 134 -1.85 14.33 18.53
N SER A 135 -2.28 15.44 17.91
CA SER A 135 -1.37 16.44 17.33
C SER A 135 -2.01 17.83 17.30
N GLU A 136 -1.27 18.84 17.75
CA GLU A 136 -1.69 20.25 17.70
C GLU A 136 -1.71 20.80 16.26
N PHE A 137 -0.99 20.16 15.33
CA PHE A 137 -1.04 20.54 13.92
C PHE A 137 -2.39 20.26 13.28
N CYS A 138 -3.18 19.34 13.85
CA CYS A 138 -4.47 18.96 13.28
C CYS A 138 -5.47 20.12 13.25
N ASP A 139 -5.48 20.94 14.30
CA ASP A 139 -6.43 22.03 14.50
C ASP A 139 -6.07 23.31 13.74
N LEU A 140 -4.86 23.38 13.15
CA LEU A 140 -4.45 24.50 12.29
C LEU A 140 -5.22 24.56 10.97
N PHE A 141 -5.77 23.41 10.54
CA PHE A 141 -6.40 23.24 9.24
C PHE A 141 -7.90 23.01 9.36
N THR A 142 -8.65 23.63 8.46
CA THR A 142 -10.10 23.50 8.39
C THR A 142 -10.50 22.14 7.81
N LYS A 143 -11.76 21.73 8.01
CA LYS A 143 -12.32 20.53 7.39
C LYS A 143 -12.16 20.51 5.86
N ASN A 144 -12.28 21.67 5.19
CA ASN A 144 -12.14 21.73 3.74
C ASN A 144 -10.68 21.54 3.30
N GLU A 145 -9.72 22.07 4.07
CA GLU A 145 -8.29 21.83 3.81
C GLU A 145 -7.90 20.37 4.05
N TRP A 146 -8.53 19.70 5.03
CA TRP A 146 -8.38 18.25 5.23
C TRP A 146 -8.96 17.44 4.08
N LYS A 147 -10.13 17.84 3.53
CA LYS A 147 -10.67 17.21 2.31
C LYS A 147 -9.73 17.38 1.13
N SER A 148 -9.15 18.58 0.96
CA SER A 148 -8.18 18.84 -0.11
C SER A 148 -6.87 18.09 0.08
N PHE A 149 -6.40 17.91 1.32
CA PHE A 149 -5.24 17.08 1.65
C PHE A 149 -5.51 15.61 1.33
N SER A 150 -6.68 15.06 1.67
CA SER A 150 -7.08 13.72 1.24
C SER A 150 -7.03 13.60 -0.28
N TYR A 151 -7.54 14.60 -1.00
CA TYR A 151 -7.49 14.60 -2.46
C TYR A 151 -6.06 14.70 -3.03
N SER A 152 -5.12 15.33 -2.34
CA SER A 152 -3.69 15.29 -2.74
C SER A 152 -3.11 13.87 -2.70
N PHE A 153 -3.55 13.04 -1.75
CA PHE A 153 -3.18 11.62 -1.71
C PHE A 153 -3.90 10.82 -2.79
N ASP A 154 -5.17 11.13 -3.09
CA ASP A 154 -5.86 10.52 -4.24
C ASP A 154 -5.11 10.78 -5.54
N LEU A 155 -4.66 12.01 -5.77
CA LEU A 155 -3.82 12.37 -6.92
C LEU A 155 -2.48 11.64 -6.91
N SER A 156 -1.81 11.61 -5.74
CA SER A 156 -0.54 10.90 -5.58
C SER A 156 -0.66 9.43 -5.93
N PHE A 157 -1.67 8.74 -5.41
CA PHE A 157 -1.90 7.33 -5.69
C PHE A 157 -2.36 7.12 -7.13
N TRP A 158 -3.33 7.90 -7.63
CA TRP A 158 -3.87 7.73 -8.98
C TRP A 158 -2.77 7.77 -10.05
N TYR A 159 -1.89 8.78 -9.98
CA TYR A 159 -0.82 8.99 -10.95
C TYR A 159 0.51 8.30 -10.57
N GLY A 160 0.70 7.90 -9.31
CA GLY A 160 1.91 7.20 -8.84
C GLY A 160 1.83 5.68 -9.01
N ASN A 161 0.84 5.04 -8.40
CA ASN A 161 0.71 3.57 -8.33
C ASN A 161 -0.69 3.07 -8.69
N GLY A 162 -1.51 3.97 -9.24
CA GLY A 162 -2.90 3.75 -9.60
C GLY A 162 -3.10 3.66 -11.11
N PRO A 163 -4.36 3.76 -11.56
CA PRO A 163 -4.74 3.60 -12.96
C PRO A 163 -4.13 4.65 -13.90
N GLY A 164 -3.75 5.82 -13.40
CA GLY A 164 -3.14 6.90 -14.17
C GLY A 164 -1.66 6.68 -14.48
N ASN A 165 -0.99 5.72 -13.83
CA ASN A 165 0.42 5.42 -14.10
C ASN A 165 0.55 4.25 -15.09
N PRO A 166 1.29 4.42 -16.21
CA PRO A 166 1.42 3.38 -17.23
C PRO A 166 2.23 2.15 -16.77
N THR A 167 2.92 2.21 -15.63
CA THR A 167 3.70 1.07 -15.09
C THR A 167 2.98 0.31 -13.98
N SER A 168 1.86 0.81 -13.45
CA SER A 168 1.16 0.20 -12.31
C SER A 168 0.76 -1.26 -12.56
N ALA A 169 0.13 -1.54 -13.71
CA ALA A 169 -0.29 -2.89 -14.05
C ALA A 169 0.90 -3.87 -14.12
N ALA A 170 2.03 -3.41 -14.66
CA ALA A 170 3.26 -4.21 -14.75
C ALA A 170 3.87 -4.50 -13.37
N GLN A 171 3.75 -3.58 -12.42
CA GLN A 171 4.18 -3.82 -11.03
C GLN A 171 3.26 -4.81 -10.29
N GLY A 172 1.95 -4.78 -10.57
CA GLY A 172 0.97 -5.69 -9.94
C GLY A 172 0.87 -7.09 -10.56
N ILE A 173 1.29 -7.28 -11.82
CA ILE A 173 1.01 -8.51 -12.58
C ILE A 173 1.61 -9.78 -11.96
N GLY A 174 2.79 -9.67 -11.32
CA GLY A 174 3.42 -10.84 -10.69
C GLY A 174 2.58 -11.43 -9.56
N TYR A 175 1.97 -10.58 -8.73
CA TYR A 175 1.03 -11.04 -7.71
C TYR A 175 -0.25 -11.62 -8.32
N VAL A 176 -0.74 -11.06 -9.44
CA VAL A 176 -1.90 -11.61 -10.14
C VAL A 176 -1.61 -12.99 -10.72
N GLN A 177 -0.41 -13.23 -11.25
CA GLN A 177 0.02 -14.57 -11.69
C GLN A 177 0.02 -15.56 -10.51
N GLU A 178 0.52 -15.16 -9.35
CA GLU A 178 0.48 -15.95 -8.12
C GLU A 178 -0.95 -16.23 -7.64
N LEU A 179 -1.84 -15.23 -7.70
CA LEU A 179 -3.24 -15.38 -7.35
C LEU A 179 -3.93 -16.39 -8.28
N VAL A 180 -3.73 -16.29 -9.59
CA VAL A 180 -4.26 -17.24 -10.57
C VAL A 180 -3.75 -18.65 -10.30
N ALA A 181 -2.45 -18.81 -10.01
CA ALA A 181 -1.86 -20.10 -9.66
C ALA A 181 -2.55 -20.73 -8.44
N ARG A 182 -2.79 -19.96 -7.38
CA ARG A 182 -3.50 -20.42 -6.17
C ARG A 182 -4.96 -20.77 -6.45
N LEU A 183 -5.69 -19.94 -7.19
CA LEU A 183 -7.11 -20.15 -7.50
C LEU A 183 -7.34 -21.37 -8.40
N THR A 184 -6.42 -21.62 -9.34
CA THR A 184 -6.48 -22.74 -10.29
C THR A 184 -5.70 -23.97 -9.83
N GLN A 185 -5.02 -23.87 -8.69
CA GLN A 185 -4.09 -24.88 -8.17
C GLN A 185 -3.06 -25.36 -9.22
N THR A 186 -2.62 -24.45 -10.10
CA THR A 186 -1.70 -24.74 -11.20
C THR A 186 -0.37 -24.02 -10.98
N PRO A 187 0.78 -24.71 -11.01
CA PRO A 187 2.09 -24.08 -10.81
C PRO A 187 2.39 -22.99 -11.85
N ILE A 188 3.13 -21.96 -11.43
CA ILE A 188 3.68 -20.96 -12.34
C ILE A 188 4.80 -21.60 -13.15
N THR A 189 4.71 -21.53 -14.48
CA THR A 189 5.72 -22.07 -15.40
C THR A 189 6.51 -20.97 -16.13
N GLU A 190 6.00 -19.74 -16.13
CA GLU A 190 6.64 -18.59 -16.75
C GLU A 190 6.95 -17.53 -15.70
N PHE A 191 8.23 -17.19 -15.56
CA PHE A 191 8.72 -16.20 -14.59
C PHE A 191 9.21 -14.94 -15.32
N ASN A 192 8.30 -14.30 -16.06
CA ASN A 192 8.56 -13.14 -16.91
C ASN A 192 8.15 -11.79 -16.26
N SER A 193 7.88 -11.79 -14.97
CA SER A 193 7.45 -10.63 -14.17
C SER A 193 8.25 -10.55 -12.86
N THR A 194 7.68 -9.89 -11.84
CA THR A 194 8.22 -9.82 -10.47
C THR A 194 8.11 -11.14 -9.70
N THR A 195 7.55 -12.19 -10.28
CA THR A 195 7.58 -13.56 -9.72
C THR A 195 9.00 -14.09 -9.58
N ASN A 196 9.25 -14.84 -8.50
CA ASN A 196 10.54 -15.46 -8.23
C ASN A 196 10.46 -16.98 -8.49
N ALA A 197 11.31 -17.51 -9.39
CA ALA A 197 11.28 -18.93 -9.76
C ALA A 197 11.60 -19.88 -8.61
N THR A 198 12.50 -19.49 -7.71
CA THR A 198 12.89 -20.31 -6.55
C THR A 198 11.78 -20.33 -5.50
N LEU A 199 11.22 -19.16 -5.15
CA LEU A 199 10.18 -19.07 -4.13
C LEU A 199 8.80 -19.52 -4.63
N GLY A 200 8.45 -19.18 -5.87
CA GLY A 200 7.16 -19.49 -6.49
C GLY A 200 7.06 -20.86 -7.15
N GLY A 201 8.20 -21.52 -7.42
CA GLY A 201 8.25 -22.85 -8.04
C GLY A 201 8.21 -24.02 -7.04
N GLY A 202 8.35 -23.76 -5.74
CA GLY A 202 8.41 -24.79 -4.70
C GLY A 202 7.12 -24.89 -3.88
N ASN A 203 6.63 -26.11 -3.65
CA ASN A 203 5.45 -26.35 -2.80
C ASN A 203 5.66 -25.99 -1.32
N ILE A 204 6.91 -25.81 -0.87
CA ILE A 204 7.23 -25.43 0.51
C ILE A 204 6.98 -23.94 0.74
N THR A 205 7.43 -23.09 -0.18
CA THR A 205 7.36 -21.62 -0.07
C THR A 205 6.15 -21.03 -0.79
N PHE A 206 5.56 -21.78 -1.71
CA PHE A 206 4.37 -21.39 -2.47
C PHE A 206 3.42 -22.59 -2.68
N PRO A 207 2.84 -23.14 -1.60
CA PRO A 207 1.82 -24.19 -1.72
C PRO A 207 0.59 -23.66 -2.45
N LEU A 208 -0.05 -24.51 -3.26
CA LEU A 208 -1.22 -24.16 -4.08
C LEU A 208 -2.55 -24.64 -3.50
N ASN A 209 -2.50 -25.45 -2.45
CA ASN A 209 -3.66 -26.14 -1.88
C ASN A 209 -3.97 -25.69 -0.43
N GLN A 210 -3.74 -24.41 -0.10
CA GLN A 210 -4.10 -23.86 1.20
C GLN A 210 -5.51 -23.24 1.20
N PRO A 211 -6.33 -23.47 2.24
CA PRO A 211 -7.63 -22.79 2.40
C PRO A 211 -7.53 -21.28 2.63
N ILE A 212 -6.43 -20.81 3.19
CA ILE A 212 -6.17 -19.39 3.49
C ILE A 212 -4.77 -19.03 2.99
N TYR A 213 -4.66 -17.88 2.35
CA TYR A 213 -3.40 -17.23 1.99
C TYR A 213 -3.35 -15.84 2.64
N VAL A 214 -2.21 -15.47 3.19
CA VAL A 214 -1.97 -14.15 3.76
C VAL A 214 -0.64 -13.63 3.22
N ASP A 215 -0.68 -12.47 2.58
CA ASP A 215 0.48 -11.76 2.06
C ASP A 215 0.45 -10.33 2.59
N ALA A 216 1.48 -9.90 3.31
CA ALA A 216 1.63 -8.54 3.80
C ALA A 216 2.57 -7.74 2.88
N THR A 217 2.06 -6.62 2.33
CA THR A 217 2.74 -5.79 1.31
C THR A 217 2.47 -4.29 1.52
N HIS A 218 3.11 -3.43 0.74
CA HIS A 218 2.97 -1.97 0.81
C HIS A 218 1.69 -1.47 0.14
N ASP A 219 1.22 -0.30 0.56
CA ASP A 219 0.10 0.43 -0.02
C ASP A 219 0.20 0.62 -1.56
N THR A 220 1.36 1.07 -2.04
CA THR A 220 1.68 1.24 -3.46
C THR A 220 1.53 -0.06 -4.24
N VAL A 221 1.89 -1.19 -3.63
CA VAL A 221 1.79 -2.53 -4.23
C VAL A 221 0.35 -3.01 -4.26
N ILE A 222 -0.43 -2.78 -3.18
CA ILE A 222 -1.88 -3.08 -3.18
C ILE A 222 -2.57 -2.30 -4.29
N SER A 223 -2.26 -1.01 -4.45
CA SER A 223 -2.81 -0.17 -5.53
C SER A 223 -2.46 -0.75 -6.91
N ALA A 224 -1.20 -1.11 -7.15
CA ALA A 224 -0.75 -1.71 -8.39
C ALA A 224 -1.43 -3.06 -8.69
N ILE A 225 -1.63 -3.91 -7.67
CA ILE A 225 -2.36 -5.18 -7.77
C ILE A 225 -3.80 -4.93 -8.22
N ILE A 226 -4.48 -3.95 -7.63
CA ILE A 226 -5.87 -3.65 -7.99
C ILE A 226 -5.98 -3.18 -9.46
N VAL A 227 -4.99 -2.40 -9.92
CA VAL A 227 -4.89 -2.01 -11.34
C VAL A 227 -4.67 -3.24 -12.24
N ALA A 228 -3.76 -4.14 -11.87
CA ALA A 228 -3.47 -5.37 -12.62
C ALA A 228 -4.67 -6.35 -12.64
N LEU A 229 -5.49 -6.37 -11.59
CA LEU A 229 -6.76 -7.10 -11.54
C LEU A 229 -7.88 -6.46 -12.38
N ASN A 230 -7.63 -5.27 -12.94
CA ASN A 230 -8.58 -4.51 -13.74
C ASN A 230 -9.90 -4.20 -12.99
N PHE A 231 -9.82 -3.79 -11.72
CA PHE A 231 -10.99 -3.35 -10.97
C PHE A 231 -11.40 -1.93 -11.40
N THR A 232 -12.27 -1.86 -12.41
CA THR A 232 -12.70 -0.60 -13.03
C THR A 232 -13.56 0.29 -12.15
N THR A 233 -14.06 -0.22 -11.02
CA THR A 233 -14.81 0.59 -10.05
C THR A 233 -13.97 1.70 -9.44
N LEU A 234 -12.64 1.51 -9.34
CA LEU A 234 -11.73 2.52 -8.79
C LEU A 234 -11.31 3.60 -9.81
N ASN A 235 -11.61 3.40 -11.10
CA ASN A 235 -11.29 4.37 -12.16
C ASN A 235 -12.51 4.84 -12.97
N ALA A 236 -13.72 4.58 -12.46
CA ALA A 236 -14.97 4.89 -13.14
C ALA A 236 -15.15 6.39 -13.47
N ASN A 237 -14.59 7.28 -12.64
CA ASN A 237 -14.66 8.73 -12.84
C ASN A 237 -13.58 9.28 -13.80
N GLY A 238 -12.72 8.41 -14.34
CA GLY A 238 -11.62 8.82 -15.20
C GLY A 238 -10.48 9.55 -14.46
N PRO A 239 -9.54 10.16 -15.22
CA PRO A 239 -8.39 10.86 -14.66
C PRO A 239 -8.77 11.96 -13.68
N LEU A 240 -8.02 12.06 -12.57
CA LEU A 240 -8.26 13.03 -11.52
C LEU A 240 -7.68 14.41 -11.88
N PRO A 241 -8.48 15.49 -11.90
CA PRO A 241 -7.99 16.84 -12.15
C PRO A 241 -7.09 17.37 -11.02
N THR A 242 -6.09 18.19 -11.37
CA THR A 242 -5.11 18.73 -10.40
C THR A 242 -5.43 20.15 -9.94
N ASP A 243 -6.56 20.72 -10.37
CA ASP A 243 -6.97 22.11 -10.16
C ASP A 243 -8.30 22.24 -9.41
N HIS A 244 -9.03 21.15 -9.21
CA HIS A 244 -10.26 21.10 -8.41
C HIS A 244 -10.56 19.68 -7.91
N ILE A 245 -11.41 19.58 -6.89
CA ILE A 245 -11.98 18.30 -6.46
C ILE A 245 -13.27 18.05 -7.27
N PRO A 246 -13.42 16.92 -7.99
CA PRO A 246 -14.67 16.61 -8.68
C PRO A 246 -15.82 16.43 -7.68
N GLU A 247 -17.02 16.90 -8.03
CA GLU A 247 -18.21 16.93 -7.15
C GLU A 247 -18.60 15.57 -6.55
N ASN A 248 -18.20 14.46 -7.18
CA ASN A 248 -18.51 13.09 -6.76
C ASN A 248 -17.30 12.27 -6.27
N GLN A 249 -16.17 12.93 -5.94
CA GLN A 249 -14.91 12.25 -5.67
C GLN A 249 -14.61 12.04 -4.17
N VAL A 250 -15.09 12.93 -3.29
CA VAL A 250 -14.72 12.90 -1.85
C VAL A 250 -15.99 12.76 -1.01
N ARG A 251 -16.10 11.65 -0.27
CA ARG A 251 -17.16 11.43 0.74
C ARG A 251 -16.74 12.00 2.09
#